data_AF-A0A970MTD5-F1
#
_entry.id   AF-A0A970MTD5-F1
#
_cell.length_a   1.000
_cell.length_b   1.000
_cell.length_c   1.000
_cell.angle_alpha   90.00
_cell.angle_beta   90.00
_cell.angle_gamma   90.00
#
_symmetry.space_group_name_H-M   'P 1'
#
loop_
_entity.id
_entity.type
_entity.pdbx_description
1 polymer ?
#
loop_
_entity_poly.entity_id
_entity_poly.type
_entity_poly.pdbx_seq_one_letter_code
_entity_poly.pdbx_strand_id
1 'polypeptide(L)'
;MKKLFVYFFILTLVSCGGSFGDFSTSSTGVASEILVVSQPDIWQGEFKDTVSAIFTDVMYGLPQPESRFSILAIPNEKFTKILQPYRNIFIPEIDPSLEKSKLKLAHDKWATPQTIVQLQSPNRTKLIEDFVRYKDQIMDYFHESELRRYQRLNDRSKDFAIINMIKEKYKFNFTIPKDYFVATKEDDFLWLRKEMSTMSHAILFYKVPYTDTKQFSSEEIIKIRNSFVNENIPGSIEGSYMTTSLDVYLPESKVIDFKEMYAVETRGLWKLVNDFMGGPFVNICFTNPEGDQLYFIEGFVYAPENSKRDQIRQVEAILNTFEWVE
;
A
#
# COMPACT_ATOMS: atom_id res chain seq x y z
N MET A 1 23.06 18.88 42.29
CA MET A 1 21.96 17.93 42.53
C MET A 1 20.78 18.28 41.63
N LYS A 2 20.50 17.43 40.64
CA LYS A 2 19.17 17.10 40.08
C LYS A 2 19.42 16.12 38.94
N LYS A 3 19.32 14.82 39.24
CA LYS A 3 19.44 13.74 38.24
C LYS A 3 18.14 13.75 37.42
N LEU A 4 18.27 13.95 36.12
CA LEU A 4 17.16 13.85 35.18
C LEU A 4 16.91 12.35 34.91
N PHE A 5 15.87 11.79 35.52
CA PHE A 5 15.44 10.41 35.24
C PHE A 5 14.61 10.42 33.96
N VAL A 6 15.19 9.97 32.86
CA VAL A 6 14.47 9.65 31.62
C VAL A 6 13.80 8.30 31.84
N TYR A 7 12.48 8.28 32.01
CA TYR A 7 11.71 7.05 32.03
C TYR A 7 11.55 6.54 30.59
N PHE A 8 12.30 5.50 30.27
CA PHE A 8 12.12 4.72 29.05
C PHE A 8 10.88 3.85 29.23
N PHE A 9 9.78 4.21 28.58
CA PHE A 9 8.53 3.45 28.61
C PHE A 9 8.69 2.25 27.67
N ILE A 10 9.14 1.11 28.21
CA ILE A 10 9.21 -0.16 27.49
C ILE A 10 7.77 -0.64 27.25
N LEU A 11 7.27 -0.47 26.03
CA LEU A 11 6.04 -1.12 25.58
C LEU A 11 6.35 -2.59 25.31
N THR A 12 5.88 -3.48 26.18
CA THR A 12 5.99 -4.93 25.97
C THR A 12 4.93 -5.38 24.96
N LEU A 13 5.35 -5.62 23.72
CA LEU A 13 4.56 -6.36 22.74
C LEU A 13 4.56 -7.84 23.13
N VAL A 14 3.43 -8.34 23.62
CA VAL A 14 3.18 -9.79 23.72
C VAL A 14 2.64 -10.24 22.36
N SER A 15 3.56 -10.52 21.44
CA SER A 15 3.24 -11.31 20.25
C SER A 15 3.09 -12.76 20.69
N CYS A 16 1.85 -13.20 20.90
CA CYS A 16 1.58 -14.62 21.10
C CYS A 16 1.61 -15.28 19.72
N GLY A 17 2.80 -15.70 19.30
CA GLY A 17 3.05 -16.49 18.09
C GLY A 17 2.44 -17.88 18.23
N GLY A 18 1.14 -17.99 18.00
CA GLY A 18 0.47 -19.25 17.75
C GLY A 18 0.44 -19.50 16.25
N SER A 19 1.31 -20.38 15.77
CA SER A 19 1.17 -21.02 14.45
C SER A 19 -0.08 -21.91 14.48
N PHE A 20 -1.23 -21.34 14.14
CA PHE A 20 -2.46 -22.10 13.95
C PHE A 20 -2.53 -22.58 12.50
N GLY A 21 -2.22 -23.87 12.32
CA GLY A 21 -2.84 -24.80 11.36
C GLY A 21 -2.91 -24.40 9.88
N ASP A 22 -2.50 -25.32 9.03
CA ASP A 22 -2.71 -25.32 7.59
C ASP A 22 -4.23 -25.27 7.26
N PHE A 23 -4.83 -24.07 7.21
CA PHE A 23 -6.24 -23.88 6.86
C PHE A 23 -6.36 -23.43 5.39
N SER A 24 -6.77 -24.38 4.54
CA SER A 24 -6.91 -24.28 3.09
C SER A 24 -8.11 -23.44 2.60
N THR A 25 -8.59 -22.47 3.38
CA THR A 25 -9.72 -21.60 2.99
C THR A 25 -9.21 -20.24 2.56
N SER A 26 -9.49 -19.86 1.31
CA SER A 26 -9.18 -18.51 0.81
C SER A 26 -10.14 -17.49 1.42
N SER A 27 -9.64 -16.32 1.78
CA SER A 27 -10.50 -15.26 2.31
C SER A 27 -11.50 -14.75 1.28
N THR A 28 -12.62 -14.24 1.77
CA THR A 28 -13.76 -13.72 0.98
C THR A 28 -13.89 -12.21 1.14
N GLY A 29 -14.90 -11.61 0.50
CA GLY A 29 -15.16 -10.17 0.55
C GLY A 29 -14.58 -9.42 -0.64
N VAL A 30 -15.20 -8.28 -0.96
CA VAL A 30 -14.82 -7.42 -2.09
C VAL A 30 -13.43 -6.82 -1.82
N ALA A 31 -12.65 -6.59 -2.88
CA ALA A 31 -11.36 -5.91 -2.76
C ALA A 31 -11.52 -4.57 -2.04
N SER A 32 -10.61 -4.29 -1.11
CA SER A 32 -10.61 -2.99 -0.41
C SER A 32 -11.90 -2.68 0.35
N GLU A 33 -12.58 -3.68 0.91
CA GLU A 33 -13.72 -3.52 1.81
C GLU A 33 -13.34 -3.95 3.23
N ILE A 34 -13.82 -3.21 4.23
CA ILE A 34 -13.70 -3.54 5.66
C ILE A 34 -15.08 -3.97 6.18
N LEU A 35 -15.15 -5.20 6.70
CA LEU A 35 -16.32 -5.68 7.42
C LEU A 35 -16.25 -5.19 8.87
N VAL A 36 -17.13 -4.27 9.24
CA VAL A 36 -17.31 -3.83 10.63
C VAL A 36 -18.33 -4.73 11.30
N VAL A 37 -17.89 -5.45 12.34
CA VAL A 37 -18.76 -6.31 13.15
C VAL A 37 -18.97 -5.62 14.48
N SER A 38 -20.16 -5.05 14.67
CA SER A 38 -20.43 -4.25 15.87
C SER A 38 -21.91 -4.24 16.21
N GLN A 39 -22.22 -4.14 17.50
CA GLN A 39 -23.60 -3.98 17.95
C GLN A 39 -24.20 -2.65 17.42
N PRO A 40 -25.50 -2.60 17.07
CA PRO A 40 -26.13 -1.39 16.57
C PRO A 40 -26.04 -0.20 17.53
N ASP A 41 -26.05 -0.47 18.84
CA ASP A 41 -25.92 0.57 19.85
C ASP A 41 -24.50 1.16 19.86
N ILE A 42 -23.45 0.40 19.52
CA ILE A 42 -22.07 0.89 19.36
C ILE A 42 -21.92 1.63 18.03
N TRP A 43 -22.34 1.01 16.92
CA TRP A 43 -22.19 1.49 15.55
C TRP A 43 -23.21 2.56 15.14
N GLN A 44 -23.17 3.69 15.84
CA GLN A 44 -24.04 4.84 15.59
C GLN A 44 -23.39 6.14 16.09
N GLY A 45 -23.97 7.27 15.67
CA GLY A 45 -23.53 8.61 16.03
C GLY A 45 -22.05 8.86 15.72
N GLU A 46 -21.42 9.64 16.59
CA GLU A 46 -20.03 10.12 16.42
C GLU A 46 -19.02 9.00 16.16
N PHE A 47 -19.19 7.82 16.77
CA PHE A 47 -18.26 6.70 16.54
C PHE A 47 -18.36 6.19 15.09
N LYS A 48 -19.59 5.95 14.60
CA LYS A 48 -19.81 5.53 13.21
C LYS A 48 -19.28 6.58 12.24
N ASP A 49 -19.56 7.85 12.49
CA ASP A 49 -19.15 8.95 11.60
C ASP A 49 -17.63 9.06 11.54
N THR A 50 -16.96 8.93 12.69
CA THR A 50 -15.50 8.96 12.82
C THR A 50 -14.83 7.79 12.10
N VAL A 51 -15.32 6.55 12.32
CA VAL A 51 -14.79 5.36 11.63
C VAL A 51 -15.04 5.46 10.13
N SER A 52 -16.22 5.92 9.72
CA SER A 52 -16.55 6.10 8.31
C SER A 52 -15.61 7.11 7.65
N ALA A 53 -15.43 8.29 8.25
CA ALA A 53 -14.54 9.31 7.72
C ALA A 53 -13.09 8.83 7.55
N ILE A 54 -12.58 8.03 8.49
CA ILE A 54 -11.20 7.53 8.45
C ILE A 54 -11.03 6.40 7.42
N PHE A 55 -11.91 5.38 7.44
CA PHE A 55 -11.78 4.23 6.55
C PHE A 55 -12.10 4.58 5.09
N THR A 56 -13.07 5.48 4.87
CA THR A 56 -13.51 5.88 3.53
C THR A 56 -12.85 7.16 3.03
N ASP A 57 -11.79 7.65 3.71
CA ASP A 57 -11.01 8.80 3.24
C ASP A 57 -10.51 8.59 1.81
N VAL A 58 -10.40 9.67 1.05
CA VAL A 58 -10.03 9.60 -0.37
C VAL A 58 -8.57 9.18 -0.51
N MET A 59 -8.30 8.24 -1.41
CA MET A 59 -6.95 7.84 -1.74
C MET A 59 -6.28 8.94 -2.57
N TYR A 60 -5.26 9.57 -1.98
CA TYR A 60 -4.42 10.53 -2.68
C TYR A 60 -3.72 9.88 -3.88
N GLY A 61 -3.49 10.66 -4.93
CA GLY A 61 -2.79 10.17 -6.12
C GLY A 61 -3.69 9.51 -7.15
N LEU A 62 -5.03 9.57 -7.01
CA LEU A 62 -5.98 9.14 -8.04
C LEU A 62 -6.64 10.33 -8.79
N PRO A 63 -6.87 10.21 -10.12
CA PRO A 63 -7.43 11.31 -10.91
C PRO A 63 -8.90 11.58 -10.60
N GLN A 64 -9.62 10.58 -10.10
CA GLN A 64 -10.99 10.70 -9.59
C GLN A 64 -10.99 10.28 -8.12
N PRO A 65 -11.76 10.96 -7.24
CA PRO A 65 -11.83 10.59 -5.84
C PRO A 65 -12.36 9.17 -5.66
N GLU A 66 -11.56 8.28 -5.07
CA GLU A 66 -11.95 6.93 -4.70
C GLU A 66 -11.55 6.69 -3.23
N SER A 67 -12.47 6.18 -2.41
CA SER A 67 -12.21 5.88 -0.99
C SER A 67 -11.19 4.78 -0.81
N ARG A 68 -10.26 4.93 0.14
CA ARG A 68 -9.25 3.91 0.50
C ARG A 68 -9.89 2.56 0.82
N PHE A 69 -11.03 2.56 1.53
CA PHE A 69 -11.84 1.37 1.73
C PHE A 69 -13.33 1.68 1.59
N SER A 70 -14.11 0.66 1.22
CA SER A 70 -15.55 0.63 1.49
C SER A 70 -15.83 0.00 2.85
N ILE A 71 -16.99 0.28 3.43
CA ILE A 71 -17.43 -0.31 4.69
C ILE A 71 -18.68 -1.15 4.46
N LEU A 72 -18.65 -2.38 4.96
CA LEU A 72 -19.84 -3.18 5.20
C LEU A 72 -19.99 -3.36 6.70
N ALA A 73 -21.07 -2.85 7.30
CA ALA A 73 -21.31 -2.98 8.73
C ALA A 73 -22.42 -3.98 9.02
N ILE A 74 -22.19 -4.88 9.98
CA ILE A 74 -23.17 -5.89 10.41
C ILE A 74 -23.26 -5.96 11.95
N PRO A 75 -24.44 -6.31 12.50
CA PRO A 75 -24.59 -6.72 13.89
C PRO A 75 -23.77 -7.97 14.22
N ASN A 76 -23.34 -8.10 15.48
CA ASN A 76 -22.55 -9.25 15.94
C ASN A 76 -23.27 -10.59 15.71
N GLU A 77 -24.60 -10.62 15.87
CA GLU A 77 -25.42 -11.82 15.69
C GLU A 77 -25.41 -12.33 14.24
N LYS A 78 -25.10 -11.44 13.29
CA LYS A 78 -25.00 -11.77 11.85
C LYS A 78 -23.60 -12.26 11.48
N PHE A 79 -22.60 -12.11 12.35
CA PHE A 79 -21.24 -12.57 12.11
C PHE A 79 -21.10 -14.09 12.35
N THR A 80 -21.67 -14.85 11.41
CA THR A 80 -21.71 -16.31 11.43
C THR A 80 -20.54 -16.93 10.64
N LYS A 81 -20.44 -18.26 10.61
CA LYS A 81 -19.41 -19.03 9.87
C LYS A 81 -19.27 -18.63 8.40
N ILE A 82 -20.32 -18.08 7.78
CA ILE A 82 -20.27 -17.64 6.38
C ILE A 82 -19.47 -16.35 6.18
N LEU A 83 -19.44 -15.47 7.19
CA LEU A 83 -18.73 -14.18 7.17
C LEU A 83 -17.40 -14.23 7.92
N GLN A 84 -17.15 -15.29 8.70
CA GLN A 84 -15.84 -15.50 9.35
C GLN A 84 -14.65 -15.48 8.37
N PRO A 85 -14.74 -15.99 7.13
CA PRO A 85 -13.66 -15.89 6.15
C PRO A 85 -13.43 -14.50 5.55
N TYR A 86 -14.15 -13.46 5.96
CA TYR A 86 -14.01 -12.11 5.38
C TYR A 86 -12.59 -11.57 5.61
N ARG A 87 -11.97 -10.99 4.59
CA ARG A 87 -10.54 -10.67 4.60
C ARG A 87 -10.14 -9.59 5.59
N ASN A 88 -10.84 -8.47 5.61
CA ASN A 88 -10.57 -7.35 6.52
C ASN A 88 -11.74 -7.20 7.47
N ILE A 89 -11.50 -7.41 8.77
CA ILE A 89 -12.54 -7.36 9.79
C ILE A 89 -12.14 -6.37 10.87
N PHE A 90 -13.00 -5.39 11.15
CA PHE A 90 -12.87 -4.48 12.29
C PHE A 90 -13.95 -4.77 13.32
N ILE A 91 -13.55 -5.02 14.57
CA ILE A 91 -14.45 -5.38 15.66
C ILE A 91 -14.27 -4.39 16.82
N PRO A 92 -15.06 -3.31 16.86
CA PRO A 92 -15.08 -2.40 18.00
C PRO A 92 -16.02 -2.91 19.09
N GLU A 93 -15.53 -2.94 20.33
CA GLU A 93 -16.25 -3.45 21.49
C GLU A 93 -16.14 -2.51 22.69
N ILE A 94 -17.23 -2.40 23.43
CA ILE A 94 -17.25 -1.74 24.73
C ILE A 94 -17.30 -2.82 25.82
N ASP A 95 -16.29 -2.85 26.68
CA ASP A 95 -16.19 -3.74 27.84
C ASP A 95 -15.92 -2.89 29.10
N PRO A 96 -16.96 -2.55 29.89
CA PRO A 96 -16.83 -1.72 31.08
C PRO A 96 -15.93 -2.29 32.18
N SER A 97 -15.56 -3.58 32.10
CA SER A 97 -14.64 -4.21 33.06
C SER A 97 -13.17 -3.88 32.80
N LEU A 98 -12.84 -3.33 31.62
CA LEU A 98 -11.48 -2.94 31.26
C LEU A 98 -11.06 -1.65 31.97
N GLU A 99 -9.85 -1.62 32.54
CA GLU A 99 -9.25 -0.38 33.03
C GLU A 99 -8.71 0.51 31.88
N LYS A 100 -8.24 -0.13 30.79
CA LYS A 100 -7.64 0.51 29.63
C LYS A 100 -8.03 -0.22 28.35
N SER A 101 -8.07 0.51 27.25
CA SER A 101 -8.35 -0.06 25.94
C SER A 101 -7.26 -1.02 25.48
N LYS A 102 -7.66 -1.97 24.62
CA LYS A 102 -6.78 -2.99 24.04
C LYS A 102 -7.01 -3.02 22.53
N LEU A 103 -5.93 -2.81 21.78
CA LEU A 103 -5.89 -3.08 20.34
C LEU A 103 -5.31 -4.49 20.14
N LYS A 104 -6.07 -5.38 19.54
CA LYS A 104 -5.65 -6.74 19.21
C LYS A 104 -5.65 -6.93 17.71
N LEU A 105 -4.56 -7.50 17.20
CA LEU A 105 -4.41 -7.90 15.82
C LEU A 105 -4.40 -9.43 15.76
N ALA A 106 -5.16 -9.99 14.83
CA ALA A 106 -5.08 -11.40 14.49
C ALA A 106 -5.00 -11.57 12.97
N HIS A 107 -4.22 -12.56 12.54
CA HIS A 107 -4.09 -12.94 11.14
C HIS A 107 -4.60 -14.36 10.93
N ASP A 108 -5.12 -14.61 9.74
CA ASP A 108 -5.43 -15.94 9.21
C ASP A 108 -6.22 -16.85 10.16
N LYS A 109 -7.12 -16.26 10.97
CA LYS A 109 -7.87 -16.97 12.00
C LYS A 109 -8.85 -17.99 11.41
N TRP A 110 -9.49 -17.64 10.30
CA TRP A 110 -10.49 -18.48 9.63
C TRP A 110 -10.21 -18.70 8.14
N ALA A 111 -9.45 -17.82 7.50
CA ALA A 111 -9.11 -17.89 6.09
C ALA A 111 -7.82 -17.11 5.80
N THR A 112 -7.18 -17.33 4.66
CA THR A 112 -5.91 -16.67 4.31
C THR A 112 -5.95 -15.99 2.94
N PRO A 113 -5.38 -14.77 2.78
CA PRO A 113 -4.92 -13.88 3.85
C PRO A 113 -6.11 -13.20 4.54
N GLN A 114 -6.03 -13.01 5.85
CA GLN A 114 -7.03 -12.32 6.65
C GLN A 114 -6.37 -11.46 7.73
N THR A 115 -6.94 -10.29 7.96
CA THR A 115 -6.58 -9.37 9.04
C THR A 115 -7.82 -9.01 9.84
N ILE A 116 -7.73 -9.23 11.15
CA ILE A 116 -8.79 -8.90 12.11
C ILE A 116 -8.19 -7.91 13.12
N VAL A 117 -8.80 -6.74 13.18
CA VAL A 117 -8.46 -5.70 14.16
C VAL A 117 -9.61 -5.59 15.15
N GLN A 118 -9.33 -5.88 16.42
CA GLN A 118 -10.30 -5.74 17.51
C GLN A 118 -9.86 -4.59 18.42
N LEU A 119 -10.73 -3.60 18.60
CA LEU A 119 -10.50 -2.48 19.52
C LEU A 119 -11.51 -2.58 20.66
N GLN A 120 -11.03 -2.94 21.85
CA GLN A 120 -11.84 -3.06 23.04
C GLN A 120 -11.59 -1.86 23.95
N SER A 121 -12.64 -1.19 24.43
CA SER A 121 -12.55 0.02 25.24
C SER A 121 -13.56 0.01 26.40
N PRO A 122 -13.30 0.72 27.52
CA PRO A 122 -14.19 0.72 28.69
C PRO A 122 -15.54 1.41 28.44
N ASN A 123 -15.59 2.37 27.53
CA ASN A 123 -16.78 3.14 27.19
C ASN A 123 -16.63 3.77 25.81
N ARG A 124 -17.72 4.36 25.30
CA ARG A 124 -17.79 5.00 23.97
C ARG A 124 -16.75 6.09 23.76
N THR A 125 -16.58 6.98 24.75
CA THR A 125 -15.64 8.10 24.64
C THR A 125 -14.22 7.58 24.42
N LYS A 126 -13.80 6.59 25.23
CA LYS A 126 -12.49 5.94 25.04
C LYS A 126 -12.37 5.19 23.73
N LEU A 127 -13.44 4.55 23.28
CA LEU A 127 -13.45 3.87 21.98
C LEU A 127 -13.16 4.83 20.82
N ILE A 128 -13.78 6.01 20.81
CA ILE A 128 -13.53 7.04 19.78
C ILE A 128 -12.10 7.58 19.90
N GLU A 129 -11.68 7.98 21.11
CA GLU A 129 -10.33 8.52 21.35
C GLU A 129 -9.23 7.54 20.92
N ASP A 130 -9.37 6.25 21.28
CA ASP A 130 -8.37 5.24 20.97
C ASP A 130 -8.43 4.83 19.50
N PHE A 131 -9.62 4.79 18.87
CA PHE A 131 -9.71 4.60 17.42
C PHE A 131 -8.96 5.70 16.67
N VAL A 132 -9.16 6.96 17.04
CA VAL A 132 -8.43 8.09 16.44
C VAL A 132 -6.93 8.00 16.73
N ARG A 133 -6.53 7.57 17.93
CA ARG A 133 -5.12 7.37 18.29
C ARG A 133 -4.45 6.30 17.42
N TYR A 134 -5.14 5.20 17.16
CA TYR A 134 -4.59 4.04 16.42
C TYR A 134 -4.93 4.04 14.93
N LYS A 135 -5.58 5.09 14.42
CA LYS A 135 -6.15 5.11 13.06
C LYS A 135 -5.14 4.73 11.97
N ASP A 136 -3.92 5.26 12.04
CA ASP A 136 -2.91 5.06 10.99
C ASP A 136 -2.44 3.59 11.02
N GLN A 137 -2.13 3.07 12.21
CA GLN A 137 -1.78 1.67 12.42
C GLN A 137 -2.89 0.69 11.96
N ILE A 138 -4.16 1.01 12.24
CA ILE A 138 -5.30 0.19 11.81
C ILE A 138 -5.43 0.20 10.29
N MET A 139 -5.29 1.37 9.66
CA MET A 139 -5.34 1.52 8.22
C MET A 139 -4.20 0.77 7.52
N ASP A 140 -3.00 0.81 8.08
CA ASP A 140 -1.84 0.09 7.58
C ASP A 140 -2.07 -1.43 7.63
N TYR A 141 -2.61 -1.97 8.73
CA TYR A 141 -2.93 -3.39 8.82
C TYR A 141 -3.90 -3.89 7.74
N PHE A 142 -4.91 -3.09 7.41
CA PHE A 142 -5.84 -3.43 6.33
C PHE A 142 -5.23 -3.21 4.94
N HIS A 143 -4.40 -2.18 4.78
CA HIS A 143 -3.70 -1.93 3.52
C HIS A 143 -2.74 -3.08 3.18
N GLU A 144 -1.89 -3.48 4.14
CA GLU A 144 -0.99 -4.63 3.98
C GLU A 144 -1.75 -5.93 3.72
N SER A 145 -2.93 -6.11 4.31
CA SER A 145 -3.80 -7.27 4.03
C SER A 145 -4.17 -7.36 2.55
N GLU A 146 -4.52 -6.23 1.93
CA GLU A 146 -4.81 -6.18 0.49
C GLU A 146 -3.55 -6.42 -0.35
N LEU A 147 -2.40 -5.85 0.03
CA LEU A 147 -1.13 -6.10 -0.66
C LEU A 147 -0.75 -7.58 -0.61
N ARG A 148 -0.81 -8.21 0.58
CA ARG A 148 -0.54 -9.65 0.75
C ARG A 148 -1.43 -10.52 -0.14
N ARG A 149 -2.70 -10.14 -0.33
CA ARG A 149 -3.60 -10.87 -1.24
C ARG A 149 -3.08 -10.84 -2.67
N TYR A 150 -2.68 -9.68 -3.17
CA TYR A 150 -2.13 -9.55 -4.52
C TYR A 150 -0.77 -10.24 -4.65
N GLN A 151 0.10 -10.13 -3.65
CA GLN A 151 1.40 -10.80 -3.64
C GLN A 151 1.27 -12.33 -3.73
N ARG A 152 0.33 -12.92 -2.97
CA ARG A 152 0.04 -14.36 -3.06
C ARG A 152 -0.45 -14.80 -4.44
N LEU A 153 -1.16 -13.92 -5.17
CA LEU A 153 -1.56 -14.20 -6.56
C LEU A 153 -0.35 -14.14 -7.49
N ASN A 154 0.47 -13.09 -7.35
CA ASN A 154 1.69 -12.91 -8.12
C ASN A 154 2.67 -14.08 -7.93
N ASP A 155 2.77 -14.61 -6.69
CA ASP A 155 3.62 -15.74 -6.35
C ASP A 155 3.27 -17.03 -7.08
N ARG A 156 2.01 -17.22 -7.48
CA ARG A 156 1.56 -18.41 -8.20
C ARG A 156 1.96 -18.42 -9.68
N SER A 157 2.36 -17.26 -10.21
CA SER A 157 2.61 -17.08 -11.64
C SER A 157 3.89 -16.30 -11.90
N LYS A 158 4.99 -16.62 -11.21
CA LYS A 158 6.28 -15.91 -11.37
C LYS A 158 6.91 -16.10 -12.74
N ASP A 159 7.48 -15.02 -13.27
CA ASP A 159 8.39 -15.03 -14.41
C ASP A 159 9.84 -15.04 -13.94
N PHE A 160 10.44 -16.23 -13.85
CA PHE A 160 11.82 -16.36 -13.40
C PHE A 160 12.84 -15.70 -14.35
N ALA A 161 12.53 -15.51 -15.62
CA ALA A 161 13.45 -14.88 -16.56
C ALA A 161 13.58 -13.38 -16.28
N ILE A 162 12.45 -12.68 -16.12
CA ILE A 162 12.45 -11.26 -15.75
C ILE A 162 13.02 -11.07 -14.33
N ILE A 163 12.66 -11.94 -13.39
CA ILE A 163 13.16 -11.88 -12.00
C ILE A 163 14.70 -12.01 -11.98
N ASN A 164 15.26 -13.00 -12.68
CA ASN A 164 16.71 -13.19 -12.75
C ASN A 164 17.40 -12.00 -13.44
N MET A 165 16.80 -11.44 -14.49
CA MET A 165 17.33 -10.25 -15.15
C MET A 165 17.39 -9.04 -14.19
N ILE A 166 16.34 -8.78 -13.41
CA ILE A 166 16.32 -7.71 -12.41
C ILE A 166 17.41 -7.97 -11.35
N LYS A 167 17.50 -9.21 -10.86
CA LYS A 167 18.51 -9.64 -9.90
C LYS A 167 19.93 -9.37 -10.38
N GLU A 168 20.23 -9.72 -11.62
CA GLU A 168 21.56 -9.49 -12.19
C GLU A 168 21.89 -8.01 -12.33
N LYS A 169 20.93 -7.21 -12.82
CA LYS A 169 21.10 -5.78 -13.17
C LYS A 169 21.10 -4.84 -11.96
N TYR A 170 20.20 -5.07 -11.00
CA TYR A 170 19.96 -4.16 -9.88
C TYR A 170 20.32 -4.75 -8.51
N LYS A 171 20.66 -6.04 -8.43
CA LYS A 171 20.90 -6.75 -7.16
C LYS A 171 19.68 -6.75 -6.23
N PHE A 172 18.50 -6.83 -6.84
CA PHE A 172 17.21 -6.92 -6.16
C PHE A 172 16.53 -8.27 -6.43
N ASN A 173 15.82 -8.78 -5.44
CA ASN A 173 14.77 -9.76 -5.67
C ASN A 173 13.43 -9.01 -5.79
N PHE A 174 12.66 -9.41 -6.79
CA PHE A 174 11.28 -8.99 -7.00
C PHE A 174 10.44 -10.21 -7.36
N THR A 175 9.14 -10.15 -7.08
CA THR A 175 8.18 -11.08 -7.67
C THR A 175 7.46 -10.40 -8.82
N ILE A 176 7.80 -10.81 -10.05
CA ILE A 176 7.14 -10.35 -11.28
C ILE A 176 6.28 -11.47 -11.84
N PRO A 177 4.97 -11.25 -12.09
CA PRO A 177 4.12 -12.24 -12.74
C PRO A 177 4.41 -12.41 -14.25
N LYS A 178 4.07 -13.58 -14.81
CA LYS A 178 4.26 -13.97 -16.22
C LYS A 178 3.52 -13.14 -17.26
N ASP A 179 2.53 -12.35 -16.85
CA ASP A 179 1.79 -11.46 -17.75
C ASP A 179 2.46 -10.09 -17.93
N TYR A 180 3.63 -9.88 -17.29
CA TYR A 180 4.51 -8.75 -17.58
C TYR A 180 5.53 -9.11 -18.67
N PHE A 181 5.88 -8.13 -19.49
CA PHE A 181 6.98 -8.19 -20.46
C PHE A 181 7.86 -6.95 -20.36
N VAL A 182 9.09 -7.06 -20.86
CA VAL A 182 10.06 -5.95 -20.93
C VAL A 182 9.72 -5.06 -22.11
N ALA A 183 9.37 -3.80 -21.84
CA ALA A 183 9.04 -2.81 -22.86
C ALA A 183 10.26 -1.98 -23.28
N THR A 184 11.05 -1.53 -22.30
CA THR A 184 12.31 -0.82 -22.53
C THR A 184 13.35 -1.30 -21.52
N LYS A 185 14.61 -1.44 -21.96
CA LYS A 185 15.74 -1.82 -21.12
C LYS A 185 16.98 -1.05 -21.56
N GLU A 186 17.34 -0.06 -20.76
CA GLU A 186 18.57 0.72 -20.87
C GLU A 186 19.48 0.43 -19.66
N ASP A 187 20.67 1.03 -19.59
CA ASP A 187 21.66 0.76 -18.53
C ASP A 187 21.13 1.07 -17.11
N ASP A 188 20.49 2.23 -16.95
CA ASP A 188 19.95 2.70 -15.66
C ASP A 188 18.42 2.77 -15.64
N PHE A 189 17.74 2.18 -16.63
CA PHE A 189 16.27 2.21 -16.73
C PHE A 189 15.70 0.87 -17.23
N LEU A 190 14.63 0.42 -16.58
CA LEU A 190 13.86 -0.75 -16.98
C LEU A 190 12.36 -0.43 -16.87
N TRP A 191 11.63 -0.69 -17.95
CA TRP A 191 10.17 -0.58 -17.99
C TRP A 191 9.54 -1.93 -18.29
N LEU A 192 8.71 -2.41 -17.36
CA LEU A 192 7.89 -3.59 -17.52
C LEU A 192 6.43 -3.20 -17.72
N ARG A 193 5.74 -3.91 -18.59
CA ARG A 193 4.31 -3.69 -18.88
C ARG A 193 3.52 -4.96 -18.76
N LYS A 194 2.31 -4.84 -18.25
CA LYS A 194 1.24 -5.82 -18.34
C LYS A 194 0.07 -5.16 -19.05
N GLU A 195 -0.34 -5.71 -20.18
CA GLU A 195 -1.41 -5.19 -21.01
C GLU A 195 -2.67 -6.05 -20.87
N MET A 196 -3.80 -5.41 -20.63
CA MET A 196 -5.13 -6.01 -20.57
C MET A 196 -6.05 -5.26 -21.55
N SER A 197 -7.25 -5.79 -21.82
CA SER A 197 -8.14 -5.26 -22.86
C SER A 197 -8.49 -3.77 -22.71
N THR A 198 -8.61 -3.27 -21.48
CA THR A 198 -9.05 -1.90 -21.18
C THR A 198 -8.12 -1.15 -20.23
N MET A 199 -6.97 -1.73 -19.89
CA MET A 199 -6.05 -1.17 -18.90
C MET A 199 -4.65 -1.74 -19.06
N SER A 200 -3.67 -0.99 -18.59
CA SER A 200 -2.28 -1.44 -18.48
C SER A 200 -1.70 -1.10 -17.12
N HIS A 201 -0.84 -2.00 -16.64
CA HIS A 201 -0.03 -1.79 -15.46
C HIS A 201 1.43 -1.70 -15.90
N ALA A 202 2.20 -0.84 -15.26
CA ALA A 202 3.62 -0.72 -15.51
C ALA A 202 4.40 -0.73 -14.20
N ILE A 203 5.61 -1.28 -14.28
CA ILE A 203 6.62 -1.22 -13.22
C ILE A 203 7.89 -0.64 -13.82
N LEU A 204 8.47 0.35 -13.16
CA LEU A 204 9.73 0.99 -13.54
C LEU A 204 10.80 0.75 -12.48
N PHE A 205 12.03 0.58 -12.94
CA PHE A 205 13.22 0.59 -12.12
C PHE A 205 14.22 1.55 -12.73
N TYR A 206 14.75 2.46 -11.92
CA TYR A 206 15.83 3.33 -12.35
C TYR A 206 16.67 3.80 -11.18
N LYS A 207 17.88 4.28 -11.48
CA LYS A 207 18.83 4.71 -10.46
C LYS A 207 19.68 5.89 -10.92
N VAL A 208 20.16 6.66 -9.96
CA VAL A 208 21.13 7.75 -10.17
C VAL A 208 22.17 7.75 -9.06
N PRO A 209 23.36 8.35 -9.27
CA PRO A 209 24.30 8.58 -8.19
C PRO A 209 23.66 9.37 -7.04
N TYR A 210 23.91 8.93 -5.80
CA TYR A 210 23.49 9.66 -4.62
C TYR A 210 24.61 10.63 -4.20
N THR A 211 24.32 11.92 -4.29
CA THR A 211 25.29 13.02 -4.16
C THR A 211 24.85 14.11 -3.18
N ASP A 212 23.53 14.29 -2.97
CA ASP A 212 22.97 15.29 -2.06
C ASP A 212 21.65 14.76 -1.44
N THR A 213 21.46 14.98 -0.13
CA THR A 213 20.22 14.62 0.58
C THR A 213 18.99 15.30 0.00
N LYS A 214 19.13 16.43 -0.70
CA LYS A 214 18.06 17.10 -1.44
C LYS A 214 17.42 16.23 -2.52
N GLN A 215 18.10 15.17 -2.99
CA GLN A 215 17.53 14.22 -3.95
C GLN A 215 16.31 13.46 -3.39
N PHE A 216 16.11 13.45 -2.06
CA PHE A 216 14.90 12.93 -1.42
C PHE A 216 13.74 13.94 -1.34
N SER A 217 13.94 15.19 -1.77
CA SER A 217 12.85 16.16 -1.83
C SER A 217 11.87 15.82 -2.95
N SER A 218 10.58 16.14 -2.75
CA SER A 218 9.54 15.88 -3.75
C SER A 218 9.87 16.48 -5.12
N GLU A 219 10.41 17.71 -5.14
CA GLU A 219 10.79 18.40 -6.37
C GLU A 219 11.89 17.66 -7.14
N GLU A 220 12.98 17.25 -6.48
CA GLU A 220 14.06 16.53 -7.15
C GLU A 220 13.65 15.10 -7.53
N ILE A 221 12.82 14.40 -6.74
CA ILE A 221 12.25 13.10 -7.11
C ILE A 221 11.46 13.21 -8.43
N ILE A 222 10.60 14.23 -8.56
CA ILE A 222 9.80 14.44 -9.77
C ILE A 222 10.67 14.84 -10.96
N LYS A 223 11.71 15.65 -10.75
CA LYS A 223 12.67 16.03 -11.79
C LYS A 223 13.45 14.83 -12.32
N ILE A 224 13.97 13.98 -11.43
CA ILE A 224 14.66 12.74 -11.78
C ILE A 224 13.69 11.79 -12.49
N ARG A 225 12.48 11.60 -11.96
CA ARG A 225 11.43 10.81 -12.62
C ARG A 225 11.21 11.27 -14.06
N ASN A 226 10.98 12.57 -14.25
CA ASN A 226 10.73 13.16 -15.58
C ASN A 226 11.91 12.99 -16.53
N SER A 227 13.17 13.05 -16.08
CA SER A 227 14.30 12.81 -16.98
C SER A 227 14.30 11.39 -17.55
N PHE A 228 13.90 10.39 -16.75
CA PHE A 228 13.79 9.00 -17.23
C PHE A 228 12.55 8.76 -18.08
N VAL A 229 11.36 9.15 -17.60
CA VAL A 229 10.11 8.79 -18.30
C VAL A 229 9.90 9.58 -19.60
N ASN A 230 10.37 10.84 -19.67
CA ASN A 230 10.27 11.63 -20.89
C ASN A 230 11.08 11.01 -22.04
N GLU A 231 12.26 10.46 -21.75
CA GLU A 231 13.16 9.87 -22.74
C GLU A 231 12.74 8.45 -23.13
N ASN A 232 12.28 7.66 -22.16
CA ASN A 232 12.16 6.21 -22.33
C ASN A 232 10.71 5.69 -22.52
N ILE A 233 9.70 6.54 -22.33
CA ILE A 233 8.29 6.17 -22.45
C ILE A 233 7.59 7.05 -23.50
N PRO A 234 7.59 6.63 -24.78
CA PRO A 234 6.86 7.33 -25.82
C PRO A 234 5.35 7.11 -25.67
N GLY A 235 4.57 8.05 -26.19
CA GLY A 235 3.14 7.87 -26.36
C GLY A 235 2.77 7.25 -27.71
N SER A 236 1.48 7.20 -27.99
CA SER A 236 0.95 6.59 -29.23
C SER A 236 1.13 7.49 -30.46
N ILE A 237 1.30 8.80 -30.23
CA ILE A 237 1.47 9.83 -31.24
C ILE A 237 2.95 10.17 -31.36
N GLU A 238 3.45 10.36 -32.58
CA GLU A 238 4.85 10.78 -32.80
C GLU A 238 5.16 12.09 -32.05
N GLY A 239 6.27 12.10 -31.30
CA GLY A 239 6.66 13.24 -30.47
C GLY A 239 5.90 13.39 -29.15
N SER A 240 5.03 12.43 -28.80
CA SER A 240 4.43 12.34 -27.46
C SER A 240 5.32 11.54 -26.50
N TYR A 241 5.38 11.98 -25.25
CA TYR A 241 6.20 11.38 -24.21
C TYR A 241 5.54 11.51 -22.84
N MET A 242 5.84 10.59 -21.93
CA MET A 242 5.31 10.63 -20.56
C MET A 242 5.96 11.74 -19.75
N THR A 243 5.18 12.42 -18.91
CA THR A 243 5.68 13.31 -17.86
C THR A 243 4.79 13.22 -16.60
N THR A 244 5.20 13.87 -15.53
CA THR A 244 4.36 14.06 -14.33
C THR A 244 3.32 15.15 -14.58
N SER A 245 2.05 14.84 -14.33
CA SER A 245 0.96 15.82 -14.39
C SER A 245 0.97 16.68 -13.14
N LEU A 246 0.98 18.01 -13.35
CA LEU A 246 0.87 19.02 -12.30
C LEU A 246 -0.45 19.80 -12.40
N ASP A 247 -1.32 19.41 -13.34
CA ASP A 247 -2.49 20.20 -13.75
C ASP A 247 -3.71 19.96 -12.86
N VAL A 248 -3.76 18.80 -12.17
CA VAL A 248 -4.89 18.37 -11.34
C VAL A 248 -4.60 18.58 -9.86
N TYR A 249 -3.51 18.00 -9.38
CA TYR A 249 -2.92 18.27 -8.06
C TYR A 249 -1.42 17.95 -8.11
N LEU A 250 -0.67 18.53 -7.17
CA LEU A 250 0.78 18.33 -7.09
C LEU A 250 1.11 16.93 -6.56
N PRO A 251 2.20 16.27 -6.99
CA PRO A 251 2.63 15.05 -6.34
C PRO A 251 2.87 15.27 -4.83
N GLU A 252 2.48 14.30 -4.00
CA GLU A 252 2.76 14.33 -2.57
C GLU A 252 3.80 13.27 -2.23
N SER A 253 4.77 13.68 -1.42
CA SER A 253 5.82 12.80 -0.91
C SER A 253 5.71 12.64 0.60
N LYS A 254 5.87 11.42 1.08
CA LYS A 254 5.96 11.09 2.50
C LYS A 254 7.20 10.26 2.77
N VAL A 255 7.85 10.51 3.90
CA VAL A 255 8.89 9.62 4.42
C VAL A 255 8.21 8.35 4.92
N ILE A 256 8.75 7.20 4.54
CA ILE A 256 8.30 5.89 5.00
C ILE A 256 9.49 5.07 5.50
N ASP A 257 9.19 4.12 6.37
CA ASP A 257 10.07 2.97 6.62
C ASP A 257 9.72 1.90 5.58
N PHE A 258 10.61 1.71 4.61
CA PHE A 258 10.43 0.72 3.55
C PHE A 258 11.42 -0.43 3.74
N LYS A 259 10.94 -1.54 4.32
CA LYS A 259 11.77 -2.72 4.62
C LYS A 259 12.95 -2.37 5.54
N GLU A 260 12.68 -1.63 6.62
CA GLU A 260 13.69 -1.17 7.60
C GLU A 260 14.67 -0.13 7.04
N MET A 261 14.35 0.46 5.88
CA MET A 261 15.13 1.50 5.24
C MET A 261 14.39 2.84 5.24
N TYR A 262 15.17 3.92 5.34
CA TYR A 262 14.67 5.25 5.01
C TYR A 262 14.31 5.31 3.53
N ALA A 263 13.06 5.64 3.23
CA ALA A 263 12.60 5.86 1.87
C ALA A 263 11.61 7.02 1.80
N VAL A 264 11.42 7.55 0.59
CA VAL A 264 10.38 8.53 0.28
C VAL A 264 9.42 7.94 -0.73
N GLU A 265 8.15 7.78 -0.33
CA GLU A 265 7.07 7.41 -1.23
C GLU A 265 6.48 8.68 -1.84
N THR A 266 6.38 8.76 -3.16
CA THR A 266 5.75 9.86 -3.88
C THR A 266 4.57 9.34 -4.70
N ARG A 267 3.41 9.97 -4.53
CA ARG A 267 2.18 9.66 -5.28
C ARG A 267 1.78 10.85 -6.13
N GLY A 268 1.35 10.58 -7.36
CA GLY A 268 0.93 11.63 -8.26
C GLY A 268 0.22 11.09 -9.49
N LEU A 269 0.02 11.97 -10.46
CA LEU A 269 -0.50 11.61 -11.78
C LEU A 269 0.59 11.71 -12.83
N TRP A 270 0.57 10.81 -13.79
CA TRP A 270 1.32 10.93 -15.03
C TRP A 270 0.37 11.32 -16.16
N LYS A 271 0.91 11.99 -17.17
CA LYS A 271 0.22 12.30 -18.43
C LYS A 271 1.20 12.13 -19.58
N LEU A 272 0.69 11.90 -20.79
CA LEU A 272 1.47 12.11 -21.99
C LEU A 272 1.41 13.60 -22.38
N VAL A 273 2.54 14.15 -22.81
CA VAL A 273 2.56 15.42 -23.54
C VAL A 273 2.18 15.14 -24.98
N ASN A 274 1.34 16.00 -25.59
CA ASN A 274 0.81 15.84 -26.95
C ASN A 274 -0.11 14.62 -27.17
N ASP A 275 -0.65 14.04 -26.10
CA ASP A 275 -1.64 12.95 -26.12
C ASP A 275 -2.55 13.08 -24.86
N PHE A 276 -3.64 12.33 -24.78
CA PHE A 276 -4.65 12.42 -23.72
C PHE A 276 -4.56 11.30 -22.68
N MET A 277 -3.57 10.42 -22.79
CA MET A 277 -3.38 9.34 -21.83
C MET A 277 -2.77 9.86 -20.52
N GLY A 278 -3.21 9.26 -19.42
CA GLY A 278 -2.70 9.56 -18.09
C GLY A 278 -3.26 8.59 -17.05
N GLY A 279 -2.80 8.75 -15.81
CA GLY A 279 -3.23 7.90 -14.71
C GLY A 279 -2.40 8.09 -13.45
N PRO A 280 -2.64 7.30 -12.41
CA PRO A 280 -1.92 7.38 -11.16
C PRO A 280 -0.56 6.68 -11.23
N PHE A 281 0.39 7.18 -10.43
CA PHE A 281 1.63 6.47 -10.11
C PHE A 281 1.94 6.52 -8.60
N VAL A 282 2.75 5.55 -8.18
CA VAL A 282 3.38 5.49 -6.86
C VAL A 282 4.85 5.14 -7.05
N ASN A 283 5.72 5.97 -6.50
CA ASN A 283 7.17 5.89 -6.63
C ASN A 283 7.77 5.73 -5.23
N ILE A 284 8.75 4.83 -5.07
CA ILE A 284 9.50 4.66 -3.82
C ILE A 284 10.98 4.90 -4.13
N CYS A 285 11.53 5.91 -3.47
CA CYS A 285 12.91 6.36 -3.60
C CYS A 285 13.70 5.97 -2.34
N PHE A 286 14.81 5.25 -2.49
CA PHE A 286 15.64 4.76 -1.37
C PHE A 286 17.10 4.59 -1.80
N THR A 287 18.04 4.59 -0.84
CA THR A 287 19.46 4.33 -1.13
C THR A 287 19.78 2.83 -1.14
N ASN A 288 20.85 2.44 -1.83
CA ASN A 288 21.48 1.13 -1.59
C ASN A 288 22.22 1.03 -0.27
N PRO A 289 22.61 -0.19 0.18
CA PRO A 289 23.37 -0.39 1.41
C PRO A 289 24.70 0.35 1.44
N GLU A 290 25.37 0.50 0.30
CA GLU A 290 26.63 1.24 0.19
C GLU A 290 26.43 2.77 0.30
N GLY A 291 25.21 3.27 0.06
CA GLY A 291 24.87 4.67 0.18
C GLY A 291 25.44 5.57 -0.91
N ASP A 292 25.79 5.03 -2.08
CA ASP A 292 26.36 5.77 -3.22
C ASP A 292 25.39 5.89 -4.41
N GLN A 293 24.24 5.21 -4.35
CA GLN A 293 23.20 5.21 -5.38
C GLN A 293 21.82 5.43 -4.77
N LEU A 294 20.98 6.15 -5.52
CA LEU A 294 19.57 6.34 -5.24
C LEU A 294 18.77 5.50 -6.24
N TYR A 295 17.96 4.60 -5.72
CA TYR A 295 17.09 3.72 -6.49
C TYR A 295 15.65 4.18 -6.41
N PHE A 296 14.95 4.00 -7.53
CA PHE A 296 13.55 4.29 -7.69
C PHE A 296 12.86 3.05 -8.22
N ILE A 297 11.82 2.63 -7.50
CA ILE A 297 10.87 1.63 -7.98
C ILE A 297 9.51 2.31 -8.09
N GLU A 298 8.89 2.22 -9.26
CA GLU A 298 7.64 2.91 -9.53
C GLU A 298 6.62 1.97 -10.15
N GLY A 299 5.36 2.12 -9.75
CA GLY A 299 4.22 1.51 -10.39
C GLY A 299 3.30 2.58 -10.93
N PHE A 300 2.85 2.45 -12.17
CA PHE A 300 1.82 3.32 -12.73
C PHE A 300 0.75 2.53 -13.47
N VAL A 301 -0.43 3.12 -13.58
CA VAL A 301 -1.61 2.50 -14.19
C VAL A 301 -2.18 3.40 -15.28
N TYR A 302 -2.52 2.80 -16.42
CA TYR A 302 -3.46 3.37 -17.39
C TYR A 302 -4.76 2.58 -17.33
N ALA A 303 -5.87 3.24 -17.00
CA ALA A 303 -7.16 2.55 -16.89
C ALA A 303 -8.32 3.56 -17.07
N PRO A 304 -8.50 4.13 -18.27
CA PRO A 304 -9.39 5.29 -18.48
C PRO A 304 -10.83 5.02 -18.04
N GLU A 305 -11.37 3.84 -18.37
CA GLU A 305 -12.77 3.45 -18.13
C GLU A 305 -13.00 2.75 -16.78
N ASN A 306 -11.96 2.58 -15.97
CA ASN A 306 -12.02 1.78 -14.75
C ASN A 306 -11.66 2.61 -13.50
N SER A 307 -12.18 2.20 -12.35
CA SER A 307 -11.69 2.61 -11.03
C SER A 307 -10.22 2.18 -10.86
N LYS A 308 -9.41 3.05 -10.26
CA LYS A 308 -7.95 2.96 -10.26
C LYS A 308 -7.39 2.59 -8.91
N ARG A 309 -8.15 2.71 -7.81
CA ARG A 309 -7.69 2.35 -6.45
C ARG A 309 -7.17 0.91 -6.38
N ASP A 310 -7.93 -0.05 -6.88
CA ASP A 310 -7.55 -1.46 -6.79
C ASP A 310 -6.49 -1.84 -7.83
N GLN A 311 -6.33 -1.03 -8.88
CA GLN A 311 -5.28 -1.19 -9.88
C GLN A 311 -3.94 -0.68 -9.35
N ILE A 312 -3.91 0.49 -8.70
CA ILE A 312 -2.68 1.02 -8.12
C ILE A 312 -2.20 0.11 -6.96
N ARG A 313 -3.11 -0.47 -6.17
CA ARG A 313 -2.76 -1.46 -5.13
C ARG A 313 -2.13 -2.73 -5.69
N GLN A 314 -2.48 -3.14 -6.90
CA GLN A 314 -1.85 -4.31 -7.54
C GLN A 314 -0.40 -4.05 -7.90
N VAL A 315 -0.08 -2.86 -8.44
CA VAL A 315 1.32 -2.50 -8.72
C VAL A 315 2.09 -2.25 -7.42
N GLU A 316 1.49 -1.61 -6.41
CA GLU A 316 2.08 -1.46 -5.07
C GLU A 316 2.43 -2.82 -4.45
N ALA A 317 1.57 -3.82 -4.64
CA ALA A 317 1.83 -5.15 -4.14
C ALA A 317 3.09 -5.76 -4.75
N ILE A 318 3.35 -5.52 -6.04
CA ILE A 318 4.61 -5.90 -6.71
C ILE A 318 5.78 -5.11 -6.13
N LEU A 319 5.66 -3.77 -6.01
CA LEU A 319 6.72 -2.94 -5.44
C LEU A 319 7.14 -3.42 -4.04
N ASN A 320 6.16 -3.82 -3.22
CA ASN A 320 6.38 -4.32 -1.86
C ASN A 320 6.96 -5.74 -1.77
N THR A 321 7.22 -6.40 -2.91
CA THR A 321 8.01 -7.65 -2.98
C THR A 321 9.51 -7.41 -3.10
N PHE A 322 9.93 -6.13 -3.13
CA PHE A 322 11.33 -5.75 -3.06
C PHE A 322 12.04 -6.40 -1.87
N GLU A 323 13.17 -7.04 -2.16
CA GLU A 323 14.15 -7.50 -1.19
C GLU A 323 15.56 -7.32 -1.77
N TRP A 324 16.54 -7.01 -0.92
CA TRP A 324 17.95 -7.04 -1.34
C TRP A 324 18.39 -8.48 -1.64
N VAL A 325 19.31 -8.63 -2.58
CA VAL A 325 20.04 -9.89 -2.76
C VAL A 325 21.15 -9.92 -1.72
N GLU A 326 21.10 -10.89 -0.81
CA GLU A 326 22.19 -11.19 0.13
C GLU A 326 23.49 -11.58 -0.58
#